data_AF-A0A257L000-F1
#
_entry.id   AF-A0A257L000-F1
#
_cell.length_a   1.000
_cell.length_b   1.000
_cell.length_c   1.000
_cell.angle_alpha   90.00
_cell.angle_beta   90.00
_cell.angle_gamma   90.00
#
_symmetry.space_group_name_H-M   'P 1'
#
loop_
_entity.id
_entity.type
_entity.pdbx_description
1 polymer ?
#
loop_
_entity_poly.entity_id
_entity_poly.type
_entity_poly.pdbx_seq_one_letter_code
_entity_poly.pdbx_strand_id
1 'polypeptide(L)'
;MGAALAYYSVFSLAPLLLIVISIAGLVFGQDAVRGEVFGQLQGLLGTDASRAIEGLLASVAKPAEGVASTAIGVVLLLIGATSVFGELQDALDRIWRAPARNRSGGLWGLVRARLLSFGMILGIAFLLMVS
;
A
#
# COMPACT_ATOMS: atom_id res chain seq x y z
N MET A 1 -8.96 -15.90 19.64
CA MET A 1 -8.03 -15.71 18.49
C MET A 1 -8.77 -15.33 17.21
N GLY A 2 -9.87 -16.00 16.80
CA GLY A 2 -10.60 -15.65 15.56
C GLY A 2 -11.19 -14.23 15.52
N ALA A 3 -11.72 -13.74 16.65
CA ALA A 3 -12.27 -12.38 16.73
C ALA A 3 -11.21 -11.28 16.49
N ALA A 4 -9.97 -11.47 16.94
CA ALA A 4 -8.90 -10.51 16.70
C ALA A 4 -8.49 -10.47 15.23
N LEU A 5 -8.35 -11.63 14.58
CA LEU A 5 -8.05 -11.72 13.14
C LEU A 5 -9.16 -11.09 12.28
N ALA A 6 -10.43 -11.32 12.63
CA ALA A 6 -11.56 -10.67 11.96
C ALA A 6 -11.52 -9.15 12.16
N TYR A 7 -11.23 -8.66 13.37
CA TYR A 7 -11.09 -7.23 13.66
C TYR A 7 -9.97 -6.58 12.84
N TYR A 8 -8.78 -7.20 12.80
CA TYR A 8 -7.66 -6.72 11.97
C TYR A 8 -8.02 -6.71 10.49
N SER A 9 -8.67 -7.76 9.99
CA SER A 9 -9.07 -7.85 8.58
C SER A 9 -10.05 -6.72 8.22
N VAL A 10 -11.12 -6.54 8.99
CA VAL A 10 -12.14 -5.51 8.75
C VAL A 10 -11.54 -4.10 8.85
N PHE A 11 -10.73 -3.82 9.87
CA PHE A 11 -10.10 -2.50 10.02
C PHE A 11 -9.01 -2.23 8.98
N SER A 12 -8.30 -3.26 8.50
CA SER A 12 -7.30 -3.12 7.44
C SER A 12 -7.90 -2.98 6.04
N LEU A 13 -9.17 -3.35 5.87
CA LEU A 13 -9.85 -3.42 4.58
C LEU A 13 -9.94 -2.04 3.90
N ALA A 14 -10.36 -1.00 4.62
CA ALA A 14 -10.45 0.35 4.05
C ALA A 14 -9.09 0.93 3.62
N PRO A 15 -8.03 0.90 4.45
CA PRO A 15 -6.68 1.29 4.03
C PRO A 15 -6.16 0.50 2.83
N LEU A 16 -6.38 -0.82 2.81
CA LEU A 16 -5.93 -1.69 1.73
C LEU A 16 -6.64 -1.38 0.41
N LEU A 17 -7.97 -1.21 0.44
CA LEU A 17 -8.74 -0.82 -0.74
C LEU A 17 -8.30 0.55 -1.27
N LEU A 18 -8.00 1.50 -0.39
CA LEU A 18 -7.50 2.81 -0.79
C LEU A 18 -6.19 2.67 -1.58
N ILE A 19 -5.24 1.87 -1.07
CA ILE A 19 -3.96 1.62 -1.76
C ILE A 19 -4.19 0.97 -3.13
N VAL A 20 -5.03 -0.08 -3.18
CA VAL A 20 -5.35 -0.80 -4.43
C VAL A 20 -6.00 0.14 -5.45
N ILE A 21 -7.02 0.90 -5.05
CA ILE A 21 -7.72 1.86 -5.92
C ILE A 21 -6.78 2.96 -6.39
N SER A 22 -5.87 3.41 -5.53
CA SER A 22 -4.91 4.45 -5.88
C SER A 22 -3.91 3.96 -6.92
N ILE A 23 -3.32 2.78 -6.72
CA ILE A 23 -2.32 2.22 -7.65
C ILE A 23 -2.96 1.85 -8.98
N ALA A 24 -4.07 1.10 -8.96
CA ALA A 24 -4.75 0.70 -10.19
C ALA A 24 -5.39 1.91 -10.90
N GLY A 25 -5.85 2.91 -10.15
CA GLY A 25 -6.42 4.14 -10.68
C GLY A 25 -5.42 4.99 -11.47
N LEU A 26 -4.11 4.85 -11.22
CA LEU A 26 -3.07 5.50 -12.05
C LEU A 26 -3.03 4.95 -13.47
N VAL A 27 -3.44 3.69 -13.68
CA VAL A 27 -3.40 3.01 -14.98
C VAL A 27 -4.77 3.02 -15.65
N PHE A 28 -5.83 2.73 -14.89
CA PHE A 28 -7.18 2.51 -15.41
C PHE A 28 -8.16 3.67 -15.13
N GLY A 29 -7.75 4.67 -14.36
CA GLY A 29 -8.62 5.74 -13.84
C GLY A 29 -9.31 5.35 -12.53
N GLN A 30 -9.38 6.29 -11.58
CA GLN A 30 -9.90 6.03 -10.24
C GLN A 30 -11.38 5.59 -10.23
N ASP A 31 -12.21 6.20 -11.08
CA ASP A 31 -13.65 5.91 -11.12
C ASP A 31 -13.94 4.50 -11.66
N ALA A 32 -13.18 4.05 -12.66
CA ALA A 32 -13.31 2.70 -13.22
C ALA A 32 -12.95 1.62 -12.19
N VAL A 33 -11.83 1.80 -11.48
CA VAL A 33 -11.39 0.86 -10.45
C VAL A 33 -12.35 0.86 -9.26
N ARG A 34 -12.81 2.04 -8.82
CA ARG A 34 -13.77 2.14 -7.71
C ARG A 34 -15.08 1.44 -8.05
N GLY A 35 -15.62 1.62 -9.25
CA GLY A 35 -16.86 0.97 -9.70
C GLY A 35 -16.75 -0.57 -9.71
N GLU A 36 -15.65 -1.10 -10.25
CA GLU A 36 -15.43 -2.56 -10.31
C GLU A 36 -15.27 -3.17 -8.91
N VAL A 37 -14.47 -2.54 -8.04
CA VAL A 37 -14.32 -2.96 -6.63
C VAL A 37 -15.68 -2.93 -5.92
N PHE A 38 -16.52 -1.94 -6.21
CA PHE A 38 -17.87 -1.85 -5.65
C PHE A 38 -18.76 -2.99 -6.08
N GLY A 39 -18.78 -3.32 -7.37
CA GLY A 39 -19.56 -4.44 -7.90
C GLY A 39 -19.18 -5.77 -7.25
N GLN A 40 -17.87 -6.02 -7.07
CA GLN A 40 -17.36 -7.20 -6.39
C GLN A 40 -17.78 -7.25 -4.92
N LEU A 41 -17.65 -6.14 -4.18
CA LEU A 41 -18.05 -6.07 -2.77
C LEU A 41 -19.56 -6.27 -2.60
N GLN A 42 -20.37 -5.69 -3.49
CA GLN A 42 -21.81 -5.86 -3.46
C GLN A 42 -22.22 -7.32 -3.72
N GLY A 43 -21.54 -8.01 -4.65
CA GLY A 43 -21.78 -9.43 -4.92
C GLY A 43 -21.41 -10.37 -3.78
N LEU A 44 -20.41 -10.01 -2.96
CA LEU A 44 -19.92 -10.84 -1.85
C LEU A 44 -20.59 -10.53 -0.51
N LEU A 45 -20.83 -9.25 -0.22
CA LEU A 45 -21.24 -8.77 1.11
C LEU A 45 -22.68 -8.21 1.13
N GLY A 46 -23.31 -8.06 -0.04
CA GLY A 46 -24.60 -7.39 -0.18
C GLY A 46 -24.49 -5.86 -0.20
N THR A 47 -25.60 -5.21 -0.51
CA THR A 47 -25.71 -3.75 -0.72
C THR A 47 -25.41 -2.89 0.50
N ASP A 48 -25.76 -3.35 1.70
CA ASP A 48 -25.64 -2.51 2.89
C ASP A 48 -24.18 -2.45 3.39
N ALA A 49 -23.49 -3.58 3.34
CA ALA A 49 -22.07 -3.67 3.69
C ALA A 49 -21.19 -2.95 2.65
N SER A 50 -21.52 -3.06 1.36
CA SER A 50 -20.80 -2.32 0.33
C SER A 50 -20.95 -0.81 0.55
N ARG A 51 -22.17 -0.28 0.71
CA ARG A 51 -22.39 1.16 0.96
C ARG A 51 -21.63 1.71 2.17
N ALA A 52 -21.53 0.94 3.25
CA ALA A 52 -20.74 1.34 4.42
C ALA A 52 -19.25 1.53 4.07
N ILE A 53 -18.69 0.60 3.29
CA ILE A 53 -17.31 0.68 2.78
C ILE A 53 -17.16 1.85 1.80
N GLU A 54 -18.20 2.16 1.00
CA GLU A 54 -18.22 3.29 0.06
C GLU A 54 -18.03 4.61 0.78
N GLY A 55 -18.85 4.83 1.81
CA GLY A 55 -18.85 6.07 2.58
C GLY A 55 -17.50 6.30 3.24
N LEU A 56 -16.88 5.23 3.75
CA LEU A 56 -15.52 5.29 4.30
C LEU A 56 -14.50 5.66 3.23
N LEU A 57 -14.49 4.99 2.09
CA LEU A 57 -13.57 5.30 0.98
C LEU A 57 -13.78 6.70 0.40
N ALA A 58 -15.02 7.16 0.26
CA ALA A 58 -15.36 8.49 -0.23
C ALA A 58 -14.90 9.60 0.72
N SER A 59 -14.93 9.34 2.03
CA SER A 59 -14.48 10.30 3.05
C SER A 59 -12.96 10.53 3.02
N VAL A 60 -12.18 9.51 2.63
CA VAL A 60 -10.72 9.58 2.58
C VAL A 60 -10.22 10.03 1.21
N ALA A 61 -10.96 9.73 0.14
CA ALA A 61 -10.60 10.06 -1.23
C ALA A 61 -10.94 11.51 -1.64
N LYS A 62 -10.73 12.49 -0.75
CA LYS A 62 -10.75 13.88 -1.21
C LYS A 62 -9.45 14.14 -1.96
N PRO A 63 -9.49 14.49 -3.26
CA PRO A 63 -8.29 14.82 -3.99
C PRO A 63 -7.57 15.95 -3.25
N ALA A 64 -6.28 15.76 -3.01
CA ALA A 64 -5.43 16.82 -2.50
C ALA A 64 -5.34 17.89 -3.59
N GLU A 65 -6.08 18.99 -3.45
CA GLU A 65 -6.03 20.09 -4.42
C GLU A 65 -4.70 20.84 -4.29
N GLY A 66 -4.01 21.01 -5.41
CA GLY A 66 -2.75 21.78 -5.51
C GLY A 66 -1.47 20.94 -5.51
N VAL A 67 -0.42 21.51 -6.13
CA VAL A 67 0.90 20.86 -6.26
C VAL A 67 1.56 20.63 -4.90
N ALA A 68 1.37 21.56 -3.94
CA ALA A 68 1.97 21.46 -2.61
C ALA A 68 1.38 20.31 -1.79
N SER A 69 0.06 20.10 -1.84
CA SER A 69 -0.61 19.03 -1.11
C SER A 69 -0.28 17.65 -1.70
N THR A 70 -0.17 17.56 -3.03
CA THR A 70 0.33 16.37 -3.72
C THR A 70 1.77 16.05 -3.32
N ALA A 71 2.67 17.03 -3.31
CA ALA A 71 4.06 16.83 -2.91
C ALA A 71 4.19 16.36 -1.46
N ILE A 72 3.44 16.96 -0.53
CA ILE A 72 3.40 16.53 0.88
C ILE A 72 2.88 15.10 0.97
N GLY A 73 1.80 14.77 0.25
CA GLY A 73 1.22 13.42 0.22
C GLY A 73 2.22 12.38 -0.28
N VAL A 74 2.95 12.66 -1.35
CA VAL A 74 4.01 11.78 -1.87
C VAL A 74 5.12 11.57 -0.83
N VAL A 75 5.59 12.63 -0.17
CA VAL A 75 6.61 12.51 0.88
C VAL A 75 6.10 11.65 2.04
N LEU A 76 4.87 11.89 2.50
CA LEU A 76 4.25 11.13 3.57
C LEU A 76 4.11 9.64 3.21
N LEU A 77 3.70 9.36 1.96
CA LEU A 77 3.57 8.01 1.43
C LEU A 77 4.92 7.30 1.40
N LEU A 78 5.98 7.97 0.91
CA LEU A 78 7.34 7.40 0.89
C LEU A 78 7.85 7.08 2.30
N ILE A 79 7.59 7.95 3.27
CA ILE A 79 7.95 7.72 4.68
C ILE A 79 7.16 6.52 5.22
N GLY A 80 5.83 6.52 5.08
CA GLY A 80 4.97 5.43 5.56
C GLY A 80 5.34 4.07 4.95
N ALA A 81 5.56 4.02 3.64
CA ALA A 81 6.01 2.82 2.94
C ALA A 81 7.42 2.36 3.38
N THR A 82 8.29 3.29 3.82
CA THR A 82 9.60 2.95 4.37
C THR A 82 9.49 2.36 5.77
N SER A 83 8.66 2.95 6.62
CA SER A 83 8.40 2.44 7.97
C SER A 83 7.79 1.04 7.95
N VAL A 84 6.77 0.80 7.12
CA VAL A 84 6.12 -0.53 7.01
C VAL A 84 7.12 -1.61 6.56
N PHE A 85 7.99 -1.29 5.61
CA PHE A 85 9.02 -2.23 5.16
C PHE A 85 10.12 -2.46 6.19
N GLY A 86 10.41 -1.45 7.04
CA GLY A 86 11.27 -1.59 8.20
C GLY A 86 10.69 -2.60 9.19
N GLU A 87 9.41 -2.43 9.55
CA GLU A 87 8.69 -3.35 10.43
C GLU A 87 8.66 -4.77 9.88
N LEU A 88 8.45 -4.92 8.56
CA LEU A 88 8.46 -6.22 7.90
C LEU A 88 9.84 -6.89 7.96
N GLN A 89 10.92 -6.13 7.76
CA GLN A 89 12.28 -6.65 7.93
C GLN A 89 12.55 -7.03 9.39
N ASP A 90 12.16 -6.21 10.35
CA ASP A 90 12.35 -6.48 11.78
C ASP A 90 11.58 -7.74 12.22
N ALA A 91 10.36 -7.93 11.69
CA ALA A 91 9.57 -9.14 11.91
C ALA A 91 10.26 -10.39 11.35
N LEU A 92 10.80 -10.30 10.12
CA LEU A 92 11.55 -11.41 9.50
C LEU A 92 12.85 -11.70 10.25
N ASP A 93 13.62 -10.68 10.59
CA ASP A 93 14.87 -10.80 11.36
C ASP A 93 14.61 -11.46 12.71
N ARG A 94 13.46 -11.15 13.35
CA ARG A 94 13.03 -11.79 14.61
C ARG A 94 12.64 -13.26 14.42
N ILE A 95 11.93 -13.61 13.35
CA ILE A 95 11.57 -15.00 13.02
C ILE A 95 12.82 -15.83 12.74
N TRP A 96 13.75 -15.28 11.94
CA TRP A 96 14.98 -15.96 11.53
C TRP A 96 16.15 -15.82 12.51
N ARG A 97 15.96 -15.12 13.65
CA ARG A 97 17.01 -14.82 14.64
C ARG A 97 18.27 -14.25 13.98
N ALA A 98 18.10 -13.38 13.00
CA ALA A 98 19.21 -12.77 12.29
C ALA A 98 20.06 -11.91 13.26
N PRO A 99 21.40 -11.92 13.13
CA PRO A 99 22.25 -11.05 13.93
C PRO A 99 21.88 -9.58 13.70
N ALA A 100 21.86 -8.79 14.78
CA ALA A 100 21.49 -7.38 14.72
C ALA A 100 22.32 -6.65 13.66
N ARG A 101 21.64 -6.09 12.65
CA ARG A 101 22.30 -5.32 11.58
C ARG A 101 22.96 -4.12 12.23
N ASN A 102 24.29 -4.07 12.14
CA ASN A 102 25.05 -2.91 12.55
C ASN A 102 24.57 -1.73 11.69
N ARG A 103 23.98 -0.72 12.35
CA ARG A 103 23.31 0.43 11.71
C ARG A 103 24.37 1.42 11.20
N SER A 104 25.34 0.94 10.41
CA SER A 104 26.56 1.66 10.01
C SER A 104 26.44 2.43 8.69
N GLY A 105 25.24 2.53 8.13
CA GLY A 105 24.94 3.45 7.03
C GLY A 105 23.60 4.06 7.32
N GLY A 106 23.55 5.35 7.69
CA GLY A 106 22.32 6.08 7.99
C GLY A 106 21.38 6.20 6.79
N LEU A 107 20.69 7.32 6.65
CA LEU A 107 19.73 7.58 5.57
C LEU A 107 20.28 7.22 4.16
N TRP A 108 21.58 7.42 3.92
CA TRP A 108 22.24 7.09 2.65
C TRP A 108 22.30 5.59 2.33
N GLY A 109 22.53 4.74 3.33
CA GLY A 109 22.54 3.28 3.15
C GLY A 109 21.15 2.75 2.82
N LEU A 110 20.13 3.33 3.46
CA LEU A 110 18.72 3.00 3.26
C LEU A 110 18.24 3.41 1.86
N VAL A 111 18.59 4.62 1.41
CA VAL A 111 18.29 5.11 0.05
C VAL A 111 18.98 4.25 -1.01
N ARG A 112 20.27 3.91 -0.82
CA ARG A 112 21.02 3.08 -1.78
C ARG A 112 20.45 1.66 -1.88
N ALA A 113 20.10 1.06 -0.74
CA ALA A 113 19.46 -0.27 -0.71
C ALA A 113 18.11 -0.25 -1.43
N ARG A 114 17.29 0.78 -1.20
CA ARG A 114 15.99 0.96 -1.88
C ARG A 114 16.13 1.12 -3.39
N LEU A 115 17.07 1.96 -3.85
CA LEU A 115 17.32 2.16 -5.28
C LEU A 115 17.76 0.87 -5.99
N LEU A 116 18.62 0.07 -5.35
CA LEU A 116 19.07 -1.20 -5.91
C LEU A 116 17.93 -2.22 -6.01
N SER A 117 17.11 -2.36 -4.97
CA SER A 117 15.94 -3.26 -4.99
C SER A 117 14.92 -2.83 -6.04
N PHE A 118 14.64 -1.52 -6.17
CA PHE A 118 13.75 -1.00 -7.20
C PHE A 118 14.27 -1.25 -8.61
N GLY A 119 15.57 -1.02 -8.84
CA GLY A 119 16.21 -1.29 -10.12
C GLY A 119 16.13 -2.77 -10.51
N MET A 120 16.27 -3.68 -9.54
CA MET A 120 16.15 -5.12 -9.77
C MET A 120 14.73 -5.51 -10.16
N ILE A 121 13.71 -4.98 -9.47
CA ILE A 121 12.29 -5.21 -9.79
C ILE A 121 11.96 -4.68 -11.18
N LEU A 122 12.40 -3.45 -11.51
CA LEU A 122 12.20 -2.84 -12.84
C LEU A 122 12.86 -3.68 -13.94
N GLY A 123 14.08 -4.16 -13.71
CA GLY A 123 14.79 -5.03 -14.66
C GLY A 123 14.05 -6.33 -14.91
N ILE A 124 13.56 -6.98 -13.85
CA ILE A 124 12.79 -8.23 -13.97
C ILE A 124 11.46 -7.98 -14.68
N ALA A 125 10.73 -6.92 -14.31
CA ALA A 125 9.46 -6.57 -14.94
C ALA A 125 9.63 -6.26 -16.43
N PHE A 126 10.70 -5.56 -16.80
CA PHE A 126 11.03 -5.30 -18.20
C PHE A 126 11.35 -6.59 -18.96
N LEU A 127 12.16 -7.48 -18.38
CA LEU A 127 12.49 -8.77 -19.00
C LEU A 127 11.25 -9.65 -19.22
N LEU A 128 10.31 -9.65 -18.27
CA LEU A 128 9.04 -10.37 -18.41
C LEU A 128 8.11 -9.75 -19.45
N MET A 129 8.17 -8.43 -19.65
CA MET A 129 7.35 -7.76 -20.67
C MET A 129 7.88 -8.00 -22.09
N VAL A 130 9.19 -8.23 -22.24
CA VAL A 130 9.83 -8.45 -23.55
C VAL A 130 9.95 -9.92 -23.95
N SER A 131 9.79 -10.86 -23.00
CA SER A 131 9.77 -12.32 -23.26
C SER A 131 8.38 -12.83 -23.59
#